data_AF-A0A354I3T0-F1
#
_entry.id   AF-A0A354I3T0-F1
#
_cell.length_a   1.000
_cell.length_b   1.000
_cell.length_c   1.000
_cell.angle_alpha   90.00
_cell.angle_beta   90.00
_cell.angle_gamma   90.00
#
_symmetry.space_group_name_H-M   'P 1'
#
loop_
_entity.id
_entity.type
_entity.pdbx_description
1 polymer ?
#
loop_
_entity_poly.entity_id
_entity_poly.type
_entity_poly.pdbx_seq_one_letter_code
_entity_poly.pdbx_strand_id
1 'polypeptide(L)'
;APGYYSAMAHRGYFPVEDLKTLRQIGSHLQGHPCMQHIAGIDMSSGSLGQGISAAVGMALAGKIDGKGYRVYTLLGDGEIQEGQVWEACMFAGHRRL
;
A
#
# COMPACT_ATOMS: atom_id res chain seq x y z
N ALA A 1 2.89 4.44 7.65
CA ALA A 1 3.12 3.15 8.34
C ALA A 1 2.32 3.01 9.65
N PRO A 2 2.46 3.87 10.68
CA PRO A 2 1.87 3.61 12.01
C PRO A 2 0.33 3.49 12.01
N GLY A 3 -0.37 4.40 11.30
CA GLY A 3 -1.83 4.33 11.18
C GLY A 3 -2.32 3.07 10.45
N TYR A 4 -1.58 2.63 9.43
CA TYR A 4 -1.90 1.40 8.69
C TYR A 4 -1.73 0.16 9.58
N TYR A 5 -0.62 0.06 10.32
CA TYR A 5 -0.41 -1.04 11.26
C TYR A 5 -1.44 -1.06 12.39
N SER A 6 -1.82 0.10 12.91
CA SER A 6 -2.90 0.20 13.91
C SER A 6 -4.21 -0.37 13.36
N ALA A 7 -4.61 0.04 12.16
CA ALA A 7 -5.81 -0.51 11.51
C ALA A 7 -5.71 -2.03 11.32
N MET A 8 -4.57 -2.54 10.84
CA MET A 8 -4.38 -3.98 10.63
C MET A 8 -4.43 -4.78 11.95
N ALA A 9 -3.77 -4.30 13.01
CA ALA A 9 -3.78 -4.94 14.33
C ALA A 9 -5.22 -5.04 14.87
N HIS A 10 -5.98 -3.94 14.80
CA HIS A 10 -7.38 -3.92 15.25
C HIS A 10 -8.33 -4.72 14.36
N ARG A 11 -7.95 -5.02 13.11
CA ARG A 11 -8.66 -5.97 12.25
C ARG A 11 -8.22 -7.43 12.45
N GLY A 12 -7.27 -7.70 13.33
CA GLY A 12 -6.87 -9.05 13.72
C GLY A 12 -5.77 -9.67 12.86
N TYR A 13 -5.02 -8.88 12.09
CA TYR A 13 -3.90 -9.40 11.27
C TYR A 13 -2.69 -9.80 12.12
N PHE A 14 -2.48 -9.16 13.26
CA PHE A 14 -1.44 -9.48 14.25
C PHE A 14 -1.83 -8.87 15.62
N PRO A 15 -1.21 -9.30 16.73
CA PRO A 15 -1.53 -8.79 18.07
C PRO A 15 -1.31 -7.27 18.20
N VAL A 16 -2.24 -6.58 18.88
CA VAL A 16 -2.13 -5.12 19.15
C VAL A 16 -0.86 -4.79 19.94
N GLU A 17 -0.38 -5.70 20.78
CA GLU A 17 0.84 -5.52 21.57
C GLU A 17 2.10 -5.38 20.71
N ASP A 18 2.11 -5.98 19.51
CA ASP A 18 3.25 -5.90 18.59
C ASP A 18 3.52 -4.45 18.15
N LEU A 19 2.50 -3.57 18.19
CA LEU A 19 2.63 -2.14 17.84
C LEU A 19 3.71 -1.44 18.68
N LYS A 20 4.00 -1.92 19.89
CA LYS A 20 5.06 -1.39 20.76
C LYS A 20 6.48 -1.68 20.23
N THR A 21 6.61 -2.62 19.30
CA THR A 21 7.88 -3.02 18.70
C THR A 21 8.20 -2.28 17.40
N LEU A 22 7.32 -1.37 16.95
CA LEU A 22 7.50 -0.58 15.72
C LEU A 22 8.92 0.01 15.62
N ARG A 23 9.59 -0.24 14.49
CA ARG A 23 10.95 0.22 14.16
C ARG A 23 12.08 -0.33 15.05
N GLN A 24 11.81 -1.28 15.94
CA GLN A 24 12.86 -1.98 16.68
C GLN A 24 13.54 -3.02 15.78
N ILE A 25 14.82 -3.29 16.05
CA ILE A 25 15.58 -4.35 15.36
C ILE A 25 14.85 -5.69 15.58
N GLY A 26 14.64 -6.42 14.48
CA GLY A 26 13.95 -7.72 14.51
C GLY A 26 12.42 -7.63 14.57
N SER A 27 11.82 -6.44 14.69
CA SER A 27 10.37 -6.30 14.60
C SER A 27 9.89 -6.56 13.17
N HIS A 28 8.74 -7.21 13.00
CA HIS A 28 8.08 -7.31 11.69
C HIS A 28 7.46 -5.97 11.26
N LEU A 29 7.22 -5.05 12.21
CA LEU A 29 6.70 -3.70 11.98
C LEU A 29 7.82 -2.73 11.60
N GLN A 30 8.22 -2.80 10.32
CA GLN A 30 9.27 -1.97 9.74
C GLN A 30 8.87 -0.49 9.65
N GLY A 31 9.87 0.40 9.55
CA GLY A 31 9.65 1.85 9.49
C GLY A 31 8.80 2.33 8.31
N HIS A 32 8.87 1.59 7.21
CA HIS A 32 7.92 1.62 6.10
C HIS A 32 7.33 0.20 5.91
N PRO A 33 6.08 0.08 5.43
CA PRO A 33 5.46 -1.22 5.16
C PRO A 33 6.34 -2.14 4.30
N CYS A 34 6.49 -3.40 4.73
CA CYS A 34 7.17 -4.45 3.97
C CYS A 34 6.22 -5.63 3.77
N MET A 35 5.89 -5.94 2.51
CA MET A 35 4.93 -7.00 2.19
C MET A 35 5.41 -8.42 2.56
N GLN A 36 6.72 -8.59 2.78
CA GLN A 36 7.30 -9.89 3.13
C GLN A 36 7.10 -10.25 4.61
N HIS A 37 6.82 -9.26 5.47
CA HIS A 37 6.80 -9.47 6.92
C HIS A 37 5.38 -9.56 7.51
N ILE A 38 4.38 -8.99 6.83
CA ILE A 38 3.02 -8.87 7.37
C ILE A 38 2.03 -9.31 6.30
N ALA A 39 1.27 -10.37 6.59
CA ALA A 39 0.19 -10.82 5.73
C ALA A 39 -0.86 -9.70 5.59
N GLY A 40 -1.33 -9.46 4.36
CA GLY A 40 -2.31 -8.39 4.06
C GLY A 40 -1.72 -7.03 3.70
N ILE A 41 -0.39 -6.90 3.65
CA ILE A 41 0.28 -5.77 3.00
C ILE A 41 0.54 -6.13 1.54
N ASP A 42 -0.13 -5.43 0.62
CA ASP A 42 -0.07 -5.76 -0.81
C ASP A 42 1.22 -5.31 -1.50
N MET A 43 1.96 -4.38 -0.89
CA MET A 43 3.18 -3.79 -1.46
C MET A 43 4.14 -3.30 -0.37
N SER A 44 5.44 -3.53 -0.55
CA SER A 44 6.47 -2.77 0.17
C SER A 44 6.51 -1.33 -0.33
N SER A 45 6.29 -0.36 0.55
CA SER A 45 6.21 1.06 0.19
C SER A 45 7.19 1.91 1.00
N GLY A 46 7.28 3.21 0.70
CA GLY A 46 8.16 4.17 1.39
C GLY A 46 8.79 5.18 0.45
N SER A 47 9.12 4.75 -0.78
CA SER A 47 9.40 5.68 -1.87
C SER A 47 8.09 6.27 -2.38
N LEU A 48 7.93 7.59 -2.21
CA LEU A 48 6.72 8.31 -2.58
C LEU A 48 6.43 8.14 -4.09
N GLY A 49 5.15 8.05 -4.43
CA GLY A 49 4.67 7.94 -5.80
C GLY A 49 4.69 6.52 -6.36
N GLN A 50 5.43 5.59 -5.75
CA GLN A 50 5.47 4.18 -6.20
C GLN A 50 4.21 3.40 -5.83
N GLY A 51 3.58 3.73 -4.70
CA GLY A 51 2.38 3.05 -4.21
C GLY A 51 1.23 3.09 -5.22
N ILE A 52 0.97 4.26 -5.81
CA ILE A 52 -0.13 4.42 -6.79
C ILE A 52 0.14 3.63 -8.08
N SER A 53 1.38 3.58 -8.57
CA SER A 53 1.70 2.81 -9.77
C SER A 53 1.44 1.31 -9.56
N ALA A 54 1.81 0.78 -8.39
CA ALA A 54 1.50 -0.60 -8.04
C ALA A 54 -0.01 -0.83 -7.91
N ALA A 55 -0.75 0.08 -7.26
CA ALA A 55 -2.19 0.01 -7.12
C ALA A 55 -2.92 0.01 -8.49
N VAL A 56 -2.47 0.85 -9.43
CA VAL A 56 -2.98 0.87 -10.81
C VAL A 56 -2.70 -0.46 -11.53
N GLY A 57 -1.52 -1.05 -11.32
CA GLY A 57 -1.20 -2.39 -11.83
C GLY A 57 -2.11 -3.48 -11.26
N MET A 58 -2.37 -3.46 -9.95
CA MET A 58 -3.30 -4.39 -9.29
C MET A 58 -4.73 -4.23 -9.82
N ALA A 59 -5.21 -3.00 -9.99
CA ALA A 59 -6.53 -2.73 -10.54
C ALA A 59 -6.67 -3.22 -11.99
N LEU A 60 -5.63 -3.02 -12.80
CA LEU A 60 -5.58 -3.53 -14.17
C LEU A 60 -5.61 -5.06 -14.21
N ALA A 61 -4.82 -5.72 -13.35
CA ALA A 61 -4.83 -7.19 -13.24
C ALA A 61 -6.22 -7.70 -12.86
N GLY A 62 -6.88 -7.11 -11.87
CA GLY A 62 -8.25 -7.46 -11.48
C GLY A 62 -9.25 -7.34 -12.62
N LYS A 63 -9.13 -6.29 -13.44
CA LYS A 63 -9.97 -6.10 -14.63
C LYS A 63 -9.70 -7.15 -15.70
N ILE A 64 -8.44 -7.48 -15.98
CA ILE A 64 -8.04 -8.50 -16.97
C ILE A 64 -8.57 -9.88 -16.54
N ASP A 65 -8.47 -10.20 -15.25
CA ASP A 65 -8.87 -11.47 -14.69
C ASP A 65 -10.37 -11.56 -14.37
N GLY A 66 -11.16 -10.53 -14.69
CA GLY A 66 -12.60 -10.48 -14.41
C GLY A 66 -12.95 -10.55 -12.91
N LYS A 67 -12.08 -10.06 -12.03
CA LYS A 67 -12.27 -10.08 -10.58
C LYS A 67 -13.12 -8.89 -10.13
N GLY A 68 -14.01 -9.13 -9.16
CA GLY A 68 -14.91 -8.11 -8.60
C GLY A 68 -14.35 -7.32 -7.42
N TYR A 69 -13.05 -7.40 -7.15
CA TYR A 69 -12.45 -6.64 -6.05
C TYR A 69 -12.19 -5.18 -6.43
N ARG A 70 -11.95 -4.35 -5.42
CA ARG A 70 -11.58 -2.94 -5.58
C ARG A 70 -10.22 -2.69 -4.94
N VAL A 71 -9.38 -1.93 -5.62
CA VAL A 71 -8.09 -1.49 -5.12
C VAL A 71 -8.23 -0.08 -4.56
N TYR A 72 -7.69 0.15 -3.37
CA TYR A 72 -7.62 1.46 -2.73
C TYR A 72 -6.16 1.84 -2.52
N THR A 73 -5.82 3.10 -2.78
CA THR A 73 -4.52 3.68 -2.47
C THR A 73 -4.72 5.03 -1.79
N LEU A 74 -3.85 5.37 -0.84
CA LEU A 74 -3.89 6.63 -0.11
C LEU A 74 -2.60 7.40 -0.45
N LEU A 75 -2.74 8.64 -0.90
CA LEU A 75 -1.61 9.50 -1.26
C LEU A 75 -1.53 10.72 -0.35
N GLY A 76 -0.30 11.15 -0.08
CA GLY A 76 -0.02 12.45 0.52
C GLY A 76 -0.01 13.60 -0.50
N ASP A 77 -0.15 14.82 -0.03
CA ASP A 77 -0.04 16.05 -0.86
C ASP A 77 1.40 16.33 -1.31
N GLY A 78 2.40 16.04 -0.47
CA GLY A 78 3.81 16.04 -0.87
C GLY A 78 4.13 14.92 -1.87
N GLU A 79 3.46 13.77 -1.75
CA GLU A 79 3.66 12.63 -2.64
C GLU A 79 3.18 12.90 -4.07
N ILE A 80 2.05 13.58 -4.24
CA ILE A 80 1.52 13.90 -5.58
C ILE A 80 2.37 14.89 -6.39
N GLN A 81 3.48 15.36 -5.83
CA GLN A 81 4.48 16.15 -6.55
C GLN A 81 5.45 15.26 -7.36
N GLU A 82 5.53 13.96 -7.04
CA GLU A 82 6.30 13.01 -7.82
C GLU A 82 5.67 12.81 -9.21
N GLY A 83 6.48 12.97 -10.27
CA GLY A 83 6.00 12.83 -11.65
C GLY A 83 5.33 11.49 -11.93
N GLN A 84 5.82 10.43 -11.28
CA GLN A 84 5.30 9.08 -11.41
C GLN A 84 3.81 8.95 -11.01
N VAL A 85 3.33 9.80 -10.09
CA VAL A 85 1.90 9.83 -9.72
C VAL A 85 1.04 10.22 -10.92
N TRP A 86 1.49 11.22 -11.68
CA TRP A 86 0.77 11.72 -12.84
C TRP A 86 0.78 10.72 -14.01
N GLU A 87 1.88 10.00 -14.20
CA GLU A 87 1.96 8.89 -15.15
C GLU A 87 0.95 7.78 -14.81
N ALA A 88 0.91 7.37 -13.54
CA ALA A 88 -0.03 6.35 -13.06
C ALA A 88 -1.50 6.78 -13.22
N CYS A 89 -1.84 8.01 -12.83
CA CYS A 89 -3.18 8.57 -12.98
C CYS A 89 -3.62 8.66 -14.45
N MET A 90 -2.75 9.14 -15.34
CA MET A 90 -3.02 9.22 -16.78
C MET A 90 -3.29 7.83 -17.36
N PHE A 91 -2.47 6.84 -17.02
CA PHE A 91 -2.66 5.47 -17.48
C PHE A 91 -3.95 4.83 -16.93
N ALA A 92 -4.26 5.04 -15.65
CA ALA A 92 -5.51 4.56 -15.04
C ALA A 92 -6.75 5.12 -15.76
N GLY A 93 -6.75 6.43 -16.04
CA GLY A 93 -7.81 7.09 -16.83
C GLY A 93 -7.95 6.48 -18.23
N HIS A 94 -6.84 6.28 -18.95
CA HIS A 94 -6.85 5.64 -20.26
C HIS A 94 -7.42 4.21 -20.22
N ARG A 95 -7.07 3.44 -19.18
CA ARG A 95 -7.52 2.05 -18.98
C ARG A 95 -8.93 1.93 -18.41
N ARG A 96 -9.59 3.03 -18.04
CA ARG A 96 -10.92 3.05 -17.42
C ARG A 96 -10.97 2.13 -16.19
N LEU A 97 -10.04 2.35 -15.26
CA LEU A 97 -9.96 1.66 -13.98
C LEU A 97 -10.77 2.41 -12.92
#